data_AF-A0A963Q8X1-F1
#
_entry.id   AF-A0A963Q8X1-F1
#
_cell.length_a   1.000
_cell.length_b   1.000
_cell.length_c   1.000
_cell.angle_alpha   90.00
_cell.angle_beta   90.00
_cell.angle_gamma   90.00
#
_symmetry.space_group_name_H-M   'P 1'
#
loop_
_entity.id
_entity.type
_entity.pdbx_description
1 polymer ?
#
loop_
_entity_poly.entity_id
_entity_poly.type
_entity_poly.pdbx_seq_one_letter_code
_entity_poly.pdbx_strand_id
1 'polypeptide(L)'
;GGGVRDPLIVHWPGHLADAGSIRKQFCHAIDIAPTVLAAIGIAQPSEVAGVPQMPVHGTSLLPTFADAEAAIPRGPQYFEMFGHRALVLDGWKAVSRHKAGTPYDDDVWELYHLEQDFSECKDLAQAEPERLQKMMALWWQEAEKHGVLPLDDRGASEMFRASQRPGMPTARRRFVYYPPVSHIPADACPSPARGWRTTIELTHPQGPGDGALINRGTINSGYGLYVRDGCLHFDYNCFHTHTRAVAKAPLTAGPHTLVLDVVRQEDGGAQVALRVDGACVAEAAIPKLLFVLSTLGMDLGRAASPVNGDYQAPFAYPGRLHRVAFDLGDKASHGEIRAVMRTEMARQ
;
A
#
# COMPACT_ATOMS: atom_id res chain seq x y z
N GLY A 1 12.44 0.65 17.04
CA GLY A 1 12.15 1.17 15.69
C GLY A 1 10.96 0.49 15.04
N GLY A 2 9.79 1.12 15.13
CA GLY A 2 8.53 0.51 14.66
C GLY A 2 8.34 0.51 13.13
N GLY A 3 8.87 1.49 12.41
CA GLY A 3 8.56 1.68 10.98
C GLY A 3 9.41 0.88 9.97
N VAL A 4 10.43 0.14 10.43
CA VAL A 4 11.36 -0.62 9.56
C VAL A 4 11.61 -2.05 10.06
N ARG A 5 10.79 -2.51 11.02
CA ARG A 5 10.91 -3.83 11.63
C ARG A 5 9.61 -4.60 11.39
N ASP A 6 9.64 -5.48 10.40
CA ASP A 6 8.49 -6.27 9.99
C ASP A 6 8.67 -7.75 10.35
N PRO A 7 7.56 -8.51 10.55
CA PRO A 7 7.64 -9.95 10.68
C PRO A 7 8.01 -10.59 9.34
N LEU A 8 9.07 -11.40 9.33
CA LEU A 8 9.42 -12.29 8.23
C LEU A 8 9.13 -13.74 8.65
N ILE A 9 8.23 -14.42 7.92
CA ILE A 9 7.90 -15.83 8.13
C ILE A 9 8.42 -16.62 6.94
N VAL A 10 9.26 -17.62 7.19
CA VAL A 10 9.76 -18.55 6.19
C VAL A 10 9.11 -19.91 6.41
N HIS A 11 8.50 -20.46 5.37
CA HIS A 11 7.94 -21.81 5.36
C HIS A 11 8.47 -22.56 4.16
N TRP A 12 9.33 -23.56 4.41
CA TRP A 12 9.96 -24.36 3.37
C TRP A 12 10.03 -25.85 3.80
N PRO A 13 8.96 -26.62 3.52
CA PRO A 13 8.88 -28.03 3.86
C PRO A 13 10.07 -28.83 3.33
N GLY A 14 10.70 -29.63 4.19
CA GLY A 14 11.87 -30.45 3.83
C GLY A 14 13.21 -29.72 3.85
N HIS A 15 13.23 -28.40 4.07
CA HIS A 15 14.45 -27.58 4.09
C HIS A 15 14.66 -26.83 5.41
N LEU A 16 13.67 -26.85 6.31
CA LEU A 16 13.75 -26.32 7.67
C LEU A 16 13.56 -27.47 8.65
N ALA A 17 14.56 -27.72 9.50
CA ALA A 17 14.53 -28.81 10.47
C ALA A 17 13.72 -28.47 11.73
N ASP A 18 13.54 -27.19 12.04
CA ASP A 18 13.01 -26.69 13.31
C ASP A 18 11.82 -25.75 13.11
N ALA A 19 10.72 -26.29 12.57
CA ALA A 19 9.49 -25.53 12.35
C ALA A 19 9.00 -24.84 13.64
N GLY A 20 8.63 -23.55 13.52
CA GLY A 20 8.16 -22.72 14.63
C GLY A 20 9.27 -22.04 15.45
N SER A 21 10.54 -22.24 15.09
CA SER A 21 11.66 -21.53 15.72
C SER A 21 11.68 -20.04 15.36
N ILE A 22 12.36 -19.25 16.20
CA ILE A 22 12.53 -17.81 16.02
C ILE A 22 14.01 -17.51 15.80
N ARG A 23 14.31 -16.74 14.75
CA ARG A 23 15.63 -16.20 14.43
C ARG A 23 15.67 -14.71 14.73
N LYS A 24 16.79 -14.22 15.27
CA LYS A 24 16.95 -12.82 15.73
C LYS A 24 18.03 -12.04 14.98
N GLN A 25 18.74 -12.69 14.08
CA GLN A 25 19.72 -12.07 13.20
C GLN A 25 19.08 -10.90 12.46
N PHE A 26 19.82 -9.82 12.36
CA PHE A 26 19.40 -8.70 11.53
C PHE A 26 19.35 -9.13 10.06
N CYS A 27 18.20 -8.92 9.43
CA CYS A 27 17.98 -9.09 8.00
C CYS A 27 17.25 -7.87 7.45
N HIS A 28 17.33 -7.70 6.14
CA HIS A 28 16.66 -6.62 5.43
C HIS A 28 15.99 -7.15 4.17
N ALA A 29 15.00 -6.44 3.64
CA ALA A 29 14.25 -6.88 2.45
C ALA A 29 15.16 -7.18 1.23
N ILE A 30 16.31 -6.53 1.13
CA ILE A 30 17.31 -6.75 0.07
C ILE A 30 17.94 -8.15 0.10
N ASP A 31 17.82 -8.87 1.23
CA ASP A 31 18.37 -10.23 1.41
C ASP A 31 17.48 -11.30 0.79
N ILE A 32 16.22 -11.00 0.49
CA ILE A 32 15.25 -11.99 -0.02
C ILE A 32 15.65 -12.50 -1.40
N ALA A 33 15.97 -11.60 -2.33
CA ALA A 33 16.38 -11.97 -3.69
C ALA A 33 17.62 -12.90 -3.72
N PRO A 34 18.76 -12.59 -3.08
CA PRO A 34 19.90 -13.49 -3.06
C PRO A 34 19.62 -14.80 -2.30
N THR A 35 18.73 -14.79 -1.30
CA THR A 35 18.29 -16.01 -0.62
C THR A 35 17.53 -16.94 -1.56
N VAL A 36 16.57 -16.42 -2.32
CA VAL A 36 15.80 -17.21 -3.29
C VAL A 36 16.69 -17.76 -4.40
N LEU A 37 17.62 -16.95 -4.93
CA LEU A 37 18.58 -17.39 -5.94
C LEU A 37 19.47 -18.52 -5.43
N ALA A 38 20.01 -18.39 -4.22
CA ALA A 38 20.80 -19.44 -3.58
C ALA A 38 19.98 -20.72 -3.34
N ALA A 39 18.73 -20.58 -2.90
CA ALA A 39 17.81 -21.68 -2.64
C ALA A 39 17.51 -22.52 -3.89
N ILE A 40 17.44 -21.90 -5.07
CA ILE A 40 17.20 -22.58 -6.35
C ILE A 40 18.50 -22.92 -7.12
N GLY A 41 19.67 -22.65 -6.52
CA GLY A 41 20.98 -22.96 -7.12
C GLY A 41 21.34 -22.10 -8.34
N ILE A 42 20.79 -20.89 -8.44
CA ILE A 42 21.06 -19.97 -9.55
C ILE A 42 21.98 -18.84 -9.07
N ALA A 43 23.05 -18.59 -9.82
CA ALA A 43 23.90 -17.42 -9.59
C ALA A 43 23.16 -16.13 -9.97
N GLN A 44 23.48 -15.02 -9.33
CA GLN A 44 22.91 -13.73 -9.71
C GLN A 44 23.23 -13.42 -11.19
N PRO A 45 22.22 -13.19 -12.03
CA PRO A 45 22.47 -12.87 -13.43
C PRO A 45 23.08 -11.47 -13.56
N SER A 46 24.15 -11.36 -14.34
CA SER A 46 24.71 -10.05 -14.72
C SER A 46 23.87 -9.35 -15.79
N GLU A 47 23.04 -10.09 -16.51
CA GLU A 47 22.17 -9.59 -17.58
C GLU A 47 20.85 -10.38 -17.62
N VAL A 48 19.73 -9.70 -17.87
CA VAL A 48 18.43 -10.31 -18.13
C VAL A 48 17.82 -9.69 -19.38
N ALA A 49 17.52 -10.51 -20.39
CA ALA A 49 16.93 -10.07 -21.66
C ALA A 49 17.70 -8.91 -22.34
N GLY A 50 19.03 -8.94 -22.33
CA GLY A 50 19.87 -7.87 -22.90
C GLY A 50 20.05 -6.64 -22.00
N VAL A 51 19.50 -6.64 -20.78
CA VAL A 51 19.61 -5.53 -19.84
C VAL A 51 20.64 -5.86 -18.75
N PRO A 52 21.73 -5.10 -18.62
CA PRO A 52 22.68 -5.24 -17.51
C PRO A 52 21.98 -5.01 -16.17
N GLN A 53 22.26 -5.88 -15.20
CA GLN A 53 21.66 -5.78 -13.86
C GLN A 53 22.57 -5.05 -12.88
N MET A 54 21.96 -4.34 -11.93
CA MET A 54 22.70 -3.77 -10.80
C MET A 54 23.21 -4.90 -9.88
N PRO A 55 24.30 -4.69 -9.14
CA PRO A 55 24.73 -5.61 -8.08
C PRO A 55 23.61 -5.83 -7.06
N VAL A 56 23.47 -7.05 -6.55
CA VAL A 56 22.61 -7.31 -5.40
C VAL A 56 23.39 -6.91 -4.15
N HIS A 57 22.84 -5.99 -3.38
CA HIS A 57 23.49 -5.45 -2.18
C HIS A 57 23.16 -6.21 -0.89
N GLY A 58 22.25 -7.19 -0.95
CA GLY A 58 21.89 -8.04 0.19
C GLY A 58 22.75 -9.30 0.30
N THR A 59 22.62 -9.99 1.43
CA THR A 59 23.30 -11.27 1.70
C THR A 59 22.25 -12.37 1.86
N SER A 60 22.51 -13.57 1.33
CA SER A 60 21.61 -14.71 1.49
C SER A 60 21.42 -15.08 2.97
N LEU A 61 20.16 -15.26 3.39
CA LEU A 61 19.75 -15.75 4.71
C LEU A 61 19.80 -17.29 4.78
N LEU A 62 20.00 -17.97 3.66
CA LEU A 62 19.96 -19.44 3.57
C LEU A 62 20.81 -20.16 4.63
N PRO A 63 22.01 -19.69 5.03
CA PRO A 63 22.76 -20.32 6.12
C PRO A 63 21.97 -20.42 7.44
N THR A 64 21.11 -19.44 7.73
CA THR A 64 20.33 -19.40 8.98
C THR A 64 19.19 -20.41 9.04
N PHE A 65 18.86 -21.02 7.89
CA PHE A 65 17.82 -22.04 7.79
C PHE A 65 18.34 -23.40 8.25
N ALA A 66 19.65 -23.66 8.06
CA ALA A 66 20.32 -24.87 8.52
C ALA A 66 20.89 -24.73 9.94
N ASP A 67 21.37 -23.54 10.29
CA ASP A 67 21.97 -23.26 11.61
C ASP A 67 21.40 -21.96 12.19
N ALA A 68 20.75 -22.09 13.34
CA ALA A 68 20.11 -20.99 14.04
C ALA A 68 21.07 -19.91 14.54
N GLU A 69 22.36 -20.24 14.65
CA GLU A 69 23.41 -19.34 15.14
C GLU A 69 24.33 -18.87 14.01
N ALA A 70 24.02 -19.21 12.75
CA ALA A 70 24.82 -18.81 11.60
C ALA A 70 24.95 -17.28 11.54
N ALA A 71 26.19 -16.81 11.50
CA ALA A 71 26.48 -15.41 11.22
C ALA A 71 26.21 -15.11 9.75
N ILE A 72 25.48 -14.03 9.48
CA ILE A 72 25.29 -13.51 8.12
C ILE A 72 26.29 -12.37 7.94
N PRO A 73 27.32 -12.52 7.09
CA PRO A 73 28.28 -11.45 6.85
C PRO A 73 27.54 -10.27 6.23
N ARG A 74 27.55 -9.14 6.93
CA ARG A 74 26.80 -7.95 6.57
C ARG A 74 27.62 -6.71 6.84
N GLY A 75 27.63 -5.81 5.86
CA GLY A 75 28.15 -4.47 6.01
C GLY A 75 27.11 -3.50 6.58
N PRO A 76 27.39 -2.18 6.56
CA PRO A 76 26.42 -1.19 6.99
C PRO A 76 25.10 -1.27 6.21
N GLN A 77 23.98 -1.14 6.90
CA GLN A 77 22.66 -0.97 6.29
C GLN A 77 22.18 0.45 6.52
N TYR A 78 22.18 1.26 5.47
CA TYR A 78 21.58 2.59 5.53
C TYR A 78 20.07 2.52 5.30
N PHE A 79 19.38 3.54 5.78
CA PHE A 79 17.97 3.82 5.58
C PHE A 79 17.82 5.32 5.30
N GLU A 80 16.94 5.64 4.35
CA GLU A 80 16.49 7.00 4.06
C GLU A 80 15.03 6.95 3.62
N MET A 81 14.19 7.80 4.21
CA MET A 81 12.84 8.06 3.70
C MET A 81 12.35 9.42 4.19
N PHE A 82 11.92 10.27 3.25
CA PHE A 82 11.42 11.63 3.54
C PHE A 82 12.43 12.49 4.33
N GLY A 83 13.72 12.31 4.06
CA GLY A 83 14.82 12.97 4.76
C GLY A 83 15.18 12.35 6.11
N HIS A 84 14.38 11.43 6.67
CA HIS A 84 14.76 10.69 7.86
C HIS A 84 15.85 9.69 7.55
N ARG A 85 16.83 9.53 8.45
CA ARG A 85 18.07 8.78 8.18
C ARG A 85 18.32 7.77 9.28
N ALA A 86 18.86 6.60 8.92
CA ALA A 86 19.43 5.68 9.89
C ALA A 86 20.53 4.81 9.28
N LEU A 87 21.44 4.33 10.13
CA LEU A 87 22.45 3.34 9.79
C LEU A 87 22.45 2.24 10.84
N VAL A 88 22.39 0.98 10.42
CA VAL A 88 22.61 -0.19 11.29
C VAL A 88 23.94 -0.84 10.94
N LEU A 89 24.76 -1.10 11.95
CA LEU A 89 26.02 -1.83 11.83
C LEU A 89 26.35 -2.51 13.16
N ASP A 90 26.67 -3.81 13.14
CA ASP A 90 27.15 -4.58 14.30
C ASP A 90 26.29 -4.42 15.58
N GLY A 91 24.97 -4.47 15.43
CA GLY A 91 24.01 -4.32 16.53
C GLY A 91 23.73 -2.88 16.96
N TRP A 92 24.48 -1.90 16.43
CA TRP A 92 24.27 -0.48 16.68
C TRP A 92 23.38 0.14 15.63
N LYS A 93 22.62 1.16 16.04
CA LYS A 93 21.81 1.98 15.16
C LYS A 93 21.99 3.45 15.46
N ALA A 94 22.45 4.20 14.47
CA ALA A 94 22.38 5.65 14.47
C ALA A 94 21.12 6.08 13.71
N VAL A 95 20.37 7.05 14.22
CA VAL A 95 19.13 7.51 13.60
C VAL A 95 18.99 9.02 13.76
N SER A 96 18.38 9.65 12.77
CA SER A 96 18.06 11.06 12.79
C SER A 96 16.69 11.33 12.18
N ARG A 97 15.86 12.06 12.94
CA ARG A 97 14.54 12.50 12.49
C ARG A 97 14.64 13.90 11.90
N HIS A 98 14.59 13.96 10.58
CA HIS A 98 14.52 15.22 9.87
C HIS A 98 13.17 15.96 10.02
N LYS A 99 13.22 17.29 10.04
CA LYS A 99 12.05 18.16 9.91
C LYS A 99 12.05 18.78 8.52
N ALA A 100 11.13 18.35 7.66
CA ALA A 100 11.03 18.86 6.29
C ALA A 100 11.07 20.40 6.21
N GLY A 101 11.88 20.90 5.28
CA GLY A 101 12.13 22.31 5.02
C GLY A 101 13.21 22.96 5.89
N THR A 102 13.90 22.21 6.77
CA THR A 102 15.07 22.71 7.51
C THR A 102 16.37 22.21 6.91
N PRO A 103 17.52 22.86 7.17
CA PRO A 103 18.82 22.29 6.86
C PRO A 103 19.03 20.92 7.50
N TYR A 104 19.59 19.96 6.77
CA TYR A 104 19.91 18.62 7.29
C TYR A 104 21.02 18.61 8.34
N ASP A 105 21.86 19.66 8.37
CA ASP A 105 22.93 19.83 9.36
C ASP A 105 22.38 20.20 10.75
N ASP A 106 21.14 20.67 10.81
CA ASP A 106 20.46 21.00 12.08
C ASP A 106 19.85 19.76 12.74
N ASP A 107 19.81 18.61 12.05
CA ASP A 107 19.18 17.42 12.57
C ASP A 107 20.00 16.79 13.70
N VAL A 108 19.30 16.42 14.78
CA VAL A 108 19.90 15.69 15.89
C VAL A 108 20.02 14.22 15.54
N TRP A 109 21.18 13.63 15.82
CA TRP A 109 21.42 12.20 15.72
C TRP A 109 21.40 11.54 17.09
N GLU A 110 20.72 10.41 17.17
CA GLU A 110 20.60 9.55 18.34
C GLU A 110 21.31 8.23 18.05
N LEU A 111 21.76 7.53 19.11
CA LEU A 111 22.50 6.28 19.00
C LEU A 111 21.93 5.21 19.95
N TYR A 112 21.72 4.01 19.43
CA TYR A 112 21.14 2.89 20.20
C TYR A 112 21.89 1.58 19.96
N HIS A 113 21.88 0.69 20.95
CA HIS A 113 22.36 -0.69 20.84
C HIS A 113 21.15 -1.64 20.78
N LEU A 114 20.79 -2.12 19.59
CA LEU A 114 19.51 -2.80 19.33
C LEU A 114 19.34 -4.13 20.07
N GLU A 115 20.43 -4.83 20.38
CA GLU A 115 20.37 -6.08 21.15
C GLU A 115 19.99 -5.87 22.62
N GLN A 116 20.31 -4.69 23.17
CA GLN A 116 20.02 -4.33 24.56
C GLN A 116 18.75 -3.49 24.64
N ASP A 117 18.46 -2.72 23.60
CA ASP A 117 17.33 -1.80 23.51
C ASP A 117 16.74 -1.81 22.09
N PHE A 118 15.94 -2.83 21.81
CA PHE A 118 15.25 -2.94 20.51
C PHE A 118 14.20 -1.83 20.31
N SER A 119 13.75 -1.21 21.40
CA SER A 119 12.74 -0.15 21.44
C SER A 119 13.30 1.24 21.13
N GLU A 120 14.61 1.42 21.15
CA GLU A 120 15.29 2.72 20.95
C GLU A 120 14.85 3.76 22.00
N CYS A 121 14.79 3.36 23.27
CA CYS A 121 14.39 4.23 24.37
C CYS A 121 15.56 4.91 25.08
N LYS A 122 16.76 4.34 25.01
CA LYS A 122 17.96 4.86 25.70
C LYS A 122 18.97 5.37 24.68
N ASP A 123 18.94 6.68 24.43
CA ASP A 123 19.94 7.34 23.59
C ASP A 123 21.33 7.30 24.27
N LEU A 124 22.31 6.80 23.52
CA LEU A 124 23.71 6.66 23.90
C LEU A 124 24.61 7.67 23.18
N ALA A 125 24.08 8.63 22.42
CA ALA A 125 24.85 9.60 21.65
C ALA A 125 25.90 10.35 22.50
N GLN A 126 25.52 10.77 23.71
CA GLN A 126 26.45 11.45 24.64
C GLN A 126 27.47 10.51 25.28
N ALA A 127 27.13 9.23 25.45
CA ALA A 127 27.99 8.23 26.06
C ALA A 127 29.00 7.64 25.07
N GLU A 128 28.66 7.58 23.78
CA GLU A 128 29.45 6.97 22.70
C GLU A 128 29.60 7.94 21.49
N PRO A 129 30.10 9.18 21.69
CA PRO A 129 30.11 10.21 20.66
C PRO A 129 30.99 9.87 19.45
N GLU A 130 32.13 9.20 19.68
CA GLU A 130 33.02 8.76 18.59
C GLU A 130 32.36 7.72 17.69
N ARG A 131 31.58 6.81 18.28
CA ARG A 131 30.84 5.80 17.53
C ARG A 131 29.77 6.45 16.67
N LEU A 132 29.02 7.39 17.27
CA LEU A 132 28.00 8.12 16.54
C LEU A 132 28.61 8.87 15.34
N GLN A 133 29.71 9.59 15.53
CA GLN A 133 30.40 10.30 14.45
C GLN A 133 30.85 9.35 13.32
N LYS A 134 31.41 8.19 13.66
CA LYS A 134 31.80 7.18 12.66
C LYS A 134 30.60 6.66 11.88
N MET A 135 29.49 6.38 12.56
CA MET A 135 28.26 5.90 11.91
C MET A 135 27.60 6.99 11.05
N MET A 136 27.61 8.26 11.48
CA MET A 136 27.14 9.38 10.65
C MET A 136 27.96 9.52 9.37
N ALA A 137 29.30 9.47 9.47
CA ALA A 137 30.17 9.54 8.30
C ALA A 137 29.94 8.35 7.35
N LEU A 138 29.78 7.14 7.90
CA LEU A 138 29.50 5.94 7.11
C LEU A 138 28.14 6.00 6.42
N TRP A 139 27.13 6.61 7.05
CA TRP A 139 25.83 6.82 6.42
C TRP A 139 25.95 7.67 5.16
N TRP A 140 26.69 8.78 5.20
CA TRP A 140 26.91 9.63 4.03
C TRP A 140 27.67 8.91 2.92
N GLN A 141 28.66 8.08 3.26
CA GLN A 141 29.40 7.26 2.29
C GLN A 141 28.48 6.25 1.59
N GLU A 142 27.63 5.54 2.34
CA GLU A 142 26.67 4.62 1.76
C GLU A 142 25.60 5.35 0.94
N ALA A 143 25.14 6.52 1.39
CA ALA A 143 24.18 7.34 0.64
C ALA A 143 24.71 7.77 -0.74
N GLU A 144 25.97 8.20 -0.82
CA GLU A 144 26.63 8.54 -2.08
C GLU A 144 26.81 7.30 -2.97
N LYS A 145 27.33 6.21 -2.41
CA LYS A 145 27.57 4.95 -3.11
C LYS A 145 26.31 4.37 -3.76
N HIS A 146 25.16 4.49 -3.09
CA HIS A 146 23.90 3.90 -3.54
C HIS A 146 22.94 4.90 -4.19
N GLY A 147 23.39 6.11 -4.50
CA GLY A 147 22.60 7.10 -5.25
C GLY A 147 21.39 7.66 -4.49
N VAL A 148 21.49 7.75 -3.16
CA VAL A 148 20.44 8.33 -2.30
C VAL A 148 20.37 9.84 -2.44
N LEU A 149 21.46 10.47 -2.87
CA LEU A 149 21.57 11.93 -2.99
C LEU A 149 21.06 12.45 -4.34
N PRO A 150 20.43 13.63 -4.39
CA PRO A 150 20.11 14.51 -3.26
C PRO A 150 18.95 14.00 -2.41
N LEU A 151 18.98 14.32 -1.11
CA LEU A 151 17.91 13.97 -0.19
C LEU A 151 16.61 14.72 -0.55
N ASP A 152 15.49 14.02 -0.45
CA ASP A 152 14.16 14.53 -0.78
C ASP A 152 13.25 14.43 0.45
N ASP A 153 13.01 15.58 1.08
CA ASP A 153 12.16 15.73 2.27
C ASP A 153 10.70 16.08 1.93
N ARG A 154 10.32 16.03 0.65
CA ARG A 154 8.92 16.24 0.25
C ARG A 154 8.04 15.23 0.95
N GLY A 155 7.04 15.73 1.68
CA GLY A 155 6.09 14.87 2.38
C GLY A 155 5.28 13.99 1.42
N ALA A 156 4.69 12.92 1.96
CA ALA A 156 3.88 11.96 1.22
C ALA A 156 2.83 12.60 0.30
N SER A 157 2.20 13.72 0.69
CA SER A 157 1.23 14.44 -0.13
C SER A 157 1.78 15.00 -1.44
N GLU A 158 3.07 15.37 -1.46
CA GLU A 158 3.73 15.90 -2.65
C GLU A 158 4.33 14.77 -3.48
N MET A 159 4.93 13.77 -2.84
CA MET A 159 5.50 12.60 -3.51
C MET A 159 4.43 11.74 -4.21
N PHE A 160 3.32 11.44 -3.52
CA PHE A 160 2.21 10.68 -4.08
C PHE A 160 1.22 11.54 -4.88
N ARG A 161 1.56 12.80 -5.16
CA ARG A 161 0.72 13.65 -5.99
C ARG A 161 0.69 13.12 -7.41
N ALA A 162 -0.45 12.57 -7.81
CA ALA A 162 -0.68 12.14 -9.17
C ALA A 162 -0.35 13.25 -10.17
N SER A 163 0.61 12.99 -11.07
CA SER A 163 0.97 13.90 -12.16
C SER A 163 -0.28 14.33 -12.92
N GLN A 164 -0.39 15.62 -13.24
CA GLN A 164 -1.54 16.18 -13.97
C GLN A 164 -1.15 16.62 -15.37
N ARG A 165 -0.02 16.10 -15.89
CA ARG A 165 0.42 16.41 -17.25
C ARG A 165 -0.67 16.02 -18.25
N PRO A 166 -0.93 16.85 -19.27
CA PRO A 166 -1.89 16.52 -20.32
C PRO A 166 -1.61 15.12 -20.90
N GLY A 167 -2.67 14.33 -21.10
CA GLY A 167 -2.58 12.94 -21.60
C GLY A 167 -2.60 11.85 -20.52
N MET A 168 -2.20 12.17 -19.28
CA MET A 168 -2.22 11.18 -18.18
C MET A 168 -3.65 10.83 -17.76
N PRO A 169 -3.94 9.58 -17.35
CA PRO A 169 -5.27 9.18 -16.85
C PRO A 169 -5.78 10.09 -15.73
N THR A 170 -4.89 10.46 -14.82
CA THR A 170 -5.09 11.30 -13.64
C THR A 170 -5.49 12.75 -13.93
N ALA A 171 -5.32 13.22 -15.17
CA ALA A 171 -5.78 14.54 -15.61
C ALA A 171 -7.27 14.54 -16.02
N ARG A 172 -7.88 13.36 -16.20
CA ARG A 172 -9.26 13.21 -16.66
C ARG A 172 -10.24 13.26 -15.48
N ARG A 173 -11.47 13.67 -15.76
CA ARG A 173 -12.60 13.63 -14.80
C ARG A 173 -13.60 12.53 -15.11
N ARG A 174 -13.53 11.94 -16.29
CA ARG A 174 -14.45 10.91 -16.76
C ARG A 174 -13.68 9.69 -17.20
N PHE A 175 -14.09 8.53 -16.70
CA PHE A 175 -13.54 7.23 -17.03
C PHE A 175 -14.69 6.35 -17.50
N VAL A 176 -14.53 5.68 -18.63
CA VAL A 176 -15.53 4.76 -19.17
C VAL A 176 -14.83 3.46 -19.53
N TYR A 177 -15.34 2.37 -19.00
CA TYR A 177 -14.85 1.02 -19.22
C TYR A 177 -15.96 0.16 -19.82
N TYR A 178 -15.58 -0.77 -20.68
CA TYR A 178 -16.46 -1.76 -21.30
C TYR A 178 -15.95 -3.15 -20.94
N PRO A 179 -16.38 -3.73 -19.82
CA PRO A 179 -15.93 -5.06 -19.40
C PRO A 179 -16.25 -6.16 -20.44
N PRO A 180 -15.43 -7.24 -20.49
CA PRO A 180 -14.32 -7.54 -19.59
C PRO A 180 -13.08 -6.66 -19.86
N VAL A 181 -12.44 -6.21 -18.78
CA VAL A 181 -11.15 -5.50 -18.83
C VAL A 181 -10.18 -6.17 -17.86
N SER A 182 -8.88 -6.08 -18.17
CA SER A 182 -7.83 -6.52 -17.23
C SER A 182 -7.79 -5.64 -15.99
N HIS A 183 -7.08 -6.10 -14.95
CA HIS A 183 -6.86 -5.31 -13.74
C HIS A 183 -6.32 -3.93 -14.09
N ILE A 184 -6.91 -2.89 -13.50
CA ILE A 184 -6.55 -1.50 -13.75
C ILE A 184 -5.62 -1.08 -12.61
N PRO A 185 -4.34 -0.75 -12.88
CA PRO A 185 -3.41 -0.36 -11.82
C PRO A 185 -3.85 0.95 -11.14
N ALA A 186 -3.43 1.14 -9.88
CA ALA A 186 -3.94 2.20 -9.03
C ALA A 186 -3.76 3.62 -9.59
N ASP A 187 -2.70 3.85 -10.37
CA ASP A 187 -2.38 5.11 -11.05
C ASP A 187 -3.26 5.40 -12.28
N ALA A 188 -3.87 4.38 -12.87
CA ALA A 188 -4.84 4.50 -13.96
C ALA A 188 -6.29 4.58 -13.48
N CYS A 189 -6.55 4.32 -12.20
CA CYS A 189 -7.89 4.35 -11.62
C CYS A 189 -8.42 5.79 -11.41
N PRO A 190 -9.76 5.97 -11.36
CA PRO A 190 -10.36 7.24 -10.96
C PRO A 190 -9.88 7.68 -9.57
N SER A 191 -9.74 8.97 -9.28
CA SER A 191 -9.25 9.43 -7.97
C SER A 191 -10.25 9.12 -6.83
N PRO A 192 -9.83 8.52 -5.70
CA PRO A 192 -10.72 8.24 -4.56
C PRO A 192 -10.91 9.46 -3.64
N ALA A 193 -10.00 10.43 -3.70
CA ALA A 193 -9.99 11.65 -2.88
C ALA A 193 -11.01 12.73 -3.30
N ARG A 194 -12.02 12.36 -4.08
CA ARG A 194 -13.03 13.27 -4.64
C ARG A 194 -14.41 12.72 -4.34
N GLY A 195 -15.45 13.54 -4.50
CA GLY A 195 -16.78 12.97 -4.76
C GLY A 195 -16.80 12.33 -6.16
N TRP A 196 -17.59 11.28 -6.36
CA TRP A 196 -17.77 10.68 -7.68
C TRP A 196 -19.16 10.09 -7.85
N ARG A 197 -19.59 9.99 -9.10
CA ARG A 197 -20.72 9.17 -9.53
C ARG A 197 -20.20 7.98 -10.32
N THR A 198 -20.67 6.79 -9.99
CA THR A 198 -20.47 5.59 -10.80
C THR A 198 -21.80 5.20 -11.43
N THR A 199 -21.81 4.93 -12.73
CA THR A 199 -22.96 4.38 -13.46
C THR A 199 -22.58 3.04 -14.07
N ILE A 200 -23.35 2.00 -13.76
CA ILE A 200 -23.14 0.64 -14.25
C ILE A 200 -24.37 0.22 -15.04
N GLU A 201 -24.18 -0.08 -16.32
CA GLU A 201 -25.18 -0.70 -17.17
C GLU A 201 -24.88 -2.20 -17.22
N LEU A 202 -25.82 -3.04 -16.78
CA LEU A 202 -25.61 -4.48 -16.69
C LEU A 202 -26.85 -5.29 -17.08
N THR A 203 -26.65 -6.58 -17.32
CA THR A 203 -27.70 -7.60 -17.34
C THR A 203 -27.45 -8.58 -16.20
N HIS A 204 -28.35 -8.58 -15.22
CA HIS A 204 -28.32 -9.49 -14.09
C HIS A 204 -28.86 -10.87 -14.50
N PRO A 205 -28.20 -11.98 -14.12
CA PRO A 205 -28.63 -13.32 -14.52
C PRO A 205 -29.87 -13.76 -13.74
N GLN A 206 -30.38 -14.94 -14.08
CA GLN A 206 -31.40 -15.61 -13.27
C GLN A 206 -30.77 -16.15 -11.97
N GLY A 207 -31.52 -16.13 -10.87
CA GLY A 207 -31.04 -16.54 -9.54
C GLY A 207 -30.36 -15.39 -8.77
N PRO A 208 -29.59 -15.69 -7.71
CA PRO A 208 -29.04 -14.67 -6.81
C PRO A 208 -27.93 -13.82 -7.47
N GLY A 209 -27.22 -14.36 -8.45
CA GLY A 209 -26.26 -13.59 -9.25
C GLY A 209 -25.12 -12.96 -8.45
N ASP A 210 -24.70 -13.60 -7.36
CA ASP A 210 -23.63 -13.14 -6.46
C ASP A 210 -22.30 -12.91 -7.18
N GLY A 211 -21.65 -11.79 -6.88
CA GLY A 211 -20.33 -11.46 -7.39
C GLY A 211 -20.03 -9.97 -7.36
N ALA A 212 -18.76 -9.62 -7.53
CA ALA A 212 -18.29 -8.25 -7.49
C ALA A 212 -18.55 -7.50 -8.80
N LEU A 213 -19.19 -6.33 -8.71
CA LEU A 213 -19.36 -5.43 -9.86
C LEU A 213 -18.13 -4.53 -9.99
N ILE A 214 -17.68 -3.96 -8.87
CA ILE A 214 -16.47 -3.14 -8.75
C ILE A 214 -15.75 -3.56 -7.47
N ASN A 215 -14.44 -3.78 -7.58
CA ASN A 215 -13.57 -3.97 -6.42
C ASN A 215 -12.35 -3.07 -6.56
N ARG A 216 -12.09 -2.22 -5.57
CA ARG A 216 -10.89 -1.39 -5.53
C ARG A 216 -10.25 -1.44 -4.16
N GLY A 217 -8.99 -1.87 -4.12
CA GLY A 217 -8.21 -1.98 -2.89
C GLY A 217 -8.21 -3.39 -2.29
N THR A 218 -8.03 -3.46 -0.97
CA THR A 218 -7.76 -4.69 -0.21
C THR A 218 -8.56 -4.74 1.08
N ILE A 219 -8.38 -5.81 1.85
CA ILE A 219 -9.00 -5.99 3.17
C ILE A 219 -8.53 -4.95 4.19
N ASN A 220 -7.43 -4.25 3.91
CA ASN A 220 -6.92 -3.17 4.75
C ASN A 220 -7.61 -1.84 4.45
N SER A 221 -7.87 -1.55 3.17
CA SER A 221 -8.53 -0.31 2.75
C SER A 221 -8.99 -0.42 1.29
N GLY A 222 -10.15 0.16 0.99
CA GLY A 222 -10.78 -0.03 -0.32
C GLY A 222 -12.26 0.28 -0.35
N TYR A 223 -12.90 0.03 -1.49
CA TYR A 223 -14.35 -0.14 -1.53
C TYR A 223 -14.75 -1.23 -2.51
N GLY A 224 -15.89 -1.85 -2.23
CA GLY A 224 -16.52 -2.85 -3.07
C GLY A 224 -17.97 -2.51 -3.34
N LEU A 225 -18.40 -2.70 -4.58
CA LEU A 225 -19.81 -2.76 -4.98
C LEU A 225 -20.06 -4.14 -5.56
N TYR A 226 -20.92 -4.92 -4.92
CA TYR A 226 -21.10 -6.33 -5.22
C TYR A 226 -22.53 -6.80 -4.96
N VAL A 227 -22.93 -7.90 -5.59
CA VAL A 227 -24.16 -8.61 -5.28
C VAL A 227 -23.83 -9.76 -4.35
N ARG A 228 -24.60 -9.91 -3.27
CA ARG A 228 -24.51 -11.05 -2.36
C ARG A 228 -25.89 -11.40 -1.83
N ASP A 229 -26.21 -12.69 -1.78
CA ASP A 229 -27.53 -13.20 -1.42
C ASP A 229 -28.64 -12.52 -2.26
N GLY A 230 -28.35 -12.19 -3.53
CA GLY A 230 -29.23 -11.44 -4.42
C GLY A 230 -29.30 -9.94 -4.18
N CYS A 231 -28.85 -9.41 -3.05
CA CYS A 231 -28.93 -7.99 -2.70
C CYS A 231 -27.70 -7.22 -3.18
N LEU A 232 -27.86 -5.91 -3.43
CA LEU A 232 -26.76 -5.03 -3.80
C LEU A 232 -26.09 -4.44 -2.55
N HIS A 233 -24.78 -4.58 -2.44
CA HIS A 233 -23.97 -4.14 -1.32
C HIS A 233 -22.91 -3.16 -1.77
N PHE A 234 -22.80 -2.05 -1.04
CA PHE A 234 -21.64 -1.17 -1.06
C PHE A 234 -20.95 -1.23 0.30
N ASP A 235 -19.63 -1.38 0.29
CA ASP A 235 -18.79 -1.34 1.48
C ASP A 235 -17.57 -0.46 1.23
N TYR A 236 -17.41 0.59 2.03
CA TYR A 236 -16.23 1.45 2.08
C TYR A 236 -15.39 1.10 3.31
N ASN A 237 -14.18 0.59 3.08
CA ASN A 237 -13.24 0.19 4.10
C ASN A 237 -12.16 1.27 4.29
N CYS A 238 -12.20 1.94 5.44
CA CYS A 238 -11.17 2.86 5.90
C CYS A 238 -10.39 2.22 7.05
N PHE A 239 -9.32 1.47 6.74
CA PHE A 239 -8.46 0.82 7.76
C PHE A 239 -9.27 -0.06 8.73
N HIS A 240 -10.01 -1.02 8.18
CA HIS A 240 -10.93 -1.94 8.88
C HIS A 240 -12.17 -1.29 9.49
N THR A 241 -12.33 0.04 9.36
CA THR A 241 -13.60 0.71 9.69
C THR A 241 -14.48 0.73 8.46
N HIS A 242 -15.60 -0.01 8.53
CA HIS A 242 -16.51 -0.21 7.40
C HIS A 242 -17.71 0.73 7.44
N THR A 243 -17.99 1.39 6.32
CA THR A 243 -19.26 2.09 6.06
C THR A 243 -20.02 1.32 4.98
N ARG A 244 -21.20 0.80 5.32
CA ARG A 244 -21.99 -0.07 4.44
C ARG A 244 -23.33 0.55 4.04
N ALA A 245 -23.67 0.40 2.77
CA ALA A 245 -25.01 0.66 2.24
C ALA A 245 -25.51 -0.62 1.56
N VAL A 246 -26.55 -1.25 2.09
CA VAL A 246 -27.06 -2.55 1.63
C VAL A 246 -28.52 -2.40 1.21
N ALA A 247 -28.82 -2.78 -0.03
CA ALA A 247 -30.18 -2.81 -0.54
C ALA A 247 -30.98 -3.90 0.20
N LYS A 248 -32.23 -3.59 0.57
CA LYS A 248 -33.10 -4.55 1.28
C LYS A 248 -33.75 -5.59 0.37
N ALA A 249 -33.89 -5.27 -0.91
CA ALA A 249 -34.53 -6.12 -1.90
C ALA A 249 -33.47 -6.69 -2.85
N PRO A 250 -33.65 -7.95 -3.31
CA PRO A 250 -32.75 -8.55 -4.28
C PRO A 250 -32.89 -7.86 -5.64
N LEU A 251 -31.80 -7.85 -6.41
CA LEU A 251 -31.79 -7.42 -7.79
C LEU A 251 -32.56 -8.44 -8.64
N THR A 252 -33.51 -7.96 -9.43
CA THR A 252 -34.27 -8.82 -10.34
C THR A 252 -33.42 -9.25 -11.53
N ALA A 253 -33.78 -10.36 -12.18
CA ALA A 253 -33.12 -10.75 -13.42
C ALA A 253 -33.46 -9.77 -14.56
N GLY A 254 -32.49 -9.45 -15.42
CA GLY A 254 -32.70 -8.58 -16.57
C GLY A 254 -31.78 -7.35 -16.61
N PRO A 255 -32.07 -6.40 -17.51
CA PRO A 255 -31.26 -5.20 -17.67
C PRO A 255 -31.50 -4.22 -16.53
N HIS A 256 -30.42 -3.67 -15.98
CA HIS A 256 -30.45 -2.67 -14.91
C HIS A 256 -29.43 -1.56 -15.14
N THR A 257 -29.78 -0.36 -14.67
CA THR A 257 -28.84 0.74 -14.49
C THR A 257 -28.63 0.98 -13.00
N LEU A 258 -27.42 0.72 -12.51
CA LEU A 258 -27.03 0.99 -11.14
C LEU A 258 -26.29 2.32 -11.07
N VAL A 259 -26.57 3.11 -10.03
CA VAL A 259 -25.86 4.36 -9.75
C VAL A 259 -25.36 4.35 -8.31
N LEU A 260 -24.07 4.58 -8.13
CA LEU A 260 -23.44 4.87 -6.84
C LEU A 260 -23.01 6.34 -6.85
N ASP A 261 -23.66 7.16 -6.04
CA ASP A 261 -23.29 8.55 -5.80
C ASP A 261 -22.49 8.63 -4.50
N VAL A 262 -21.29 9.23 -4.56
CA VAL A 262 -20.46 9.57 -3.40
C VAL A 262 -20.24 11.08 -3.40
N VAL A 263 -20.99 11.78 -2.58
CA VAL A 263 -21.01 13.24 -2.50
C VAL A 263 -20.15 13.70 -1.32
N ARG A 264 -18.95 14.18 -1.63
CA ARG A 264 -18.01 14.70 -0.62
C ARG A 264 -18.64 15.86 0.16
N GLN A 265 -18.42 15.86 1.47
CA GLN A 265 -18.87 16.88 2.40
C GLN A 265 -17.69 17.78 2.81
N GLU A 266 -17.99 18.95 3.37
CA GLU A 266 -16.97 19.92 3.80
C GLU A 266 -16.10 19.41 4.96
N ASP A 267 -16.62 18.49 5.78
CA ASP A 267 -15.91 17.84 6.88
C ASP A 267 -14.88 16.79 6.42
N GLY A 268 -14.76 16.56 5.11
CA GLY A 268 -13.86 15.56 4.51
C GLY A 268 -14.46 14.15 4.41
N GLY A 269 -15.68 13.94 4.90
CA GLY A 269 -16.49 12.75 4.69
C GLY A 269 -17.23 12.75 3.35
N ALA A 270 -18.17 11.82 3.20
CA ALA A 270 -19.05 11.76 2.04
C ALA A 270 -20.41 11.13 2.36
N GLN A 271 -21.45 11.60 1.69
CA GLN A 271 -22.74 10.94 1.65
C GLN A 271 -22.80 9.98 0.47
N VAL A 272 -23.25 8.76 0.72
CA VAL A 272 -23.38 7.69 -0.27
C VAL A 272 -24.85 7.41 -0.53
N ALA A 273 -25.23 7.35 -1.81
CA ALA A 273 -26.54 6.88 -2.22
C ALA A 273 -26.38 5.83 -3.34
N LEU A 274 -27.06 4.70 -3.15
CA LEU A 274 -27.10 3.59 -4.10
C LEU A 274 -28.48 3.52 -4.74
N ARG A 275 -28.51 3.47 -6.08
CA ARG A 275 -29.75 3.47 -6.84
C ARG A 275 -29.79 2.32 -7.84
N VAL A 276 -30.98 1.75 -8.02
CA VAL A 276 -31.32 0.76 -9.04
C VAL A 276 -32.43 1.36 -9.88
N ASP A 277 -32.19 1.54 -11.19
CA ASP A 277 -33.16 2.11 -12.14
C ASP A 277 -33.78 3.43 -11.68
N GLY A 278 -32.97 4.26 -11.02
CA GLY A 278 -33.35 5.58 -10.50
C GLY A 278 -33.88 5.57 -9.05
N ALA A 279 -34.38 4.45 -8.56
CA ALA A 279 -34.88 4.33 -7.18
C ALA A 279 -33.71 4.21 -6.18
N CYS A 280 -33.73 5.00 -5.11
CA CYS A 280 -32.76 4.89 -4.02
C CYS A 280 -33.05 3.64 -3.19
N VAL A 281 -32.08 2.73 -3.07
CA VAL A 281 -32.23 1.45 -2.38
C VAL A 281 -31.43 1.35 -1.09
N ALA A 282 -30.38 2.16 -0.95
CA ALA A 282 -29.55 2.22 0.26
C ALA A 282 -28.75 3.53 0.32
N GLU A 283 -28.46 3.99 1.53
CA GLU A 283 -27.66 5.18 1.81
C GLU A 283 -26.71 4.92 2.98
N ALA A 284 -25.60 5.66 3.03
CA ALA A 284 -24.66 5.63 4.16
C ALA A 284 -23.84 6.92 4.23
N ALA A 285 -23.31 7.24 5.41
CA ALA A 285 -22.39 8.36 5.61
C ALA A 285 -20.97 7.83 5.85
N ILE A 286 -20.04 8.13 4.94
CA ILE A 286 -18.62 7.85 5.08
C ILE A 286 -18.00 8.96 5.94
N PRO A 287 -17.43 8.65 7.13
CA PRO A 287 -16.86 9.68 8.01
C PRO A 287 -15.63 10.37 7.42
N LYS A 288 -14.89 9.68 6.54
CA LYS A 288 -13.66 10.20 5.93
C LYS A 288 -13.39 9.53 4.59
N LEU A 289 -13.17 10.34 3.55
CA LEU A 289 -12.60 9.85 2.29
C LEU A 289 -11.07 9.81 2.37
N LEU A 290 -10.51 8.63 2.09
CA LEU A 290 -9.07 8.43 2.00
C LEU A 290 -8.46 9.13 0.78
N PHE A 291 -7.33 9.79 0.97
CA PHE A 291 -6.57 10.36 -0.14
C PHE A 291 -5.93 9.27 -1.00
N VAL A 292 -5.24 8.32 -0.34
CA VAL A 292 -4.78 7.07 -0.96
C VAL A 292 -5.68 5.94 -0.47
N LEU A 293 -6.54 5.45 -1.36
CA LEU A 293 -7.45 4.36 -0.98
C LEU A 293 -6.72 3.03 -0.84
N SER A 294 -5.83 2.70 -1.77
CA SER A 294 -4.99 1.52 -1.75
C SER A 294 -3.92 1.64 -2.84
N THR A 295 -2.79 0.96 -2.67
CA THR A 295 -1.81 0.73 -3.72
C THR A 295 -2.27 -0.34 -4.71
N LEU A 296 -3.23 -1.19 -4.32
CA LEU A 296 -3.89 -2.11 -5.24
C LEU A 296 -4.89 -1.35 -6.11
N GLY A 297 -4.95 -1.75 -7.38
CA GLY A 297 -5.81 -1.14 -8.38
C GLY A 297 -7.29 -1.52 -8.25
N MET A 298 -7.97 -1.57 -9.40
CA MET A 298 -9.40 -1.83 -9.50
C MET A 298 -9.68 -2.98 -10.48
N ASP A 299 -10.64 -3.82 -10.13
CA ASP A 299 -11.22 -4.84 -10.98
C ASP A 299 -12.71 -4.55 -11.20
N LEU A 300 -13.21 -4.91 -12.38
CA LEU A 300 -14.61 -4.80 -12.78
C LEU A 300 -15.15 -6.19 -13.10
N GLY A 301 -16.27 -6.59 -12.50
CA GLY A 301 -16.87 -7.92 -12.67
C GLY A 301 -16.19 -9.05 -11.87
N ARG A 302 -15.22 -8.71 -10.99
CA ARG A 302 -14.54 -9.63 -10.07
C ARG A 302 -13.86 -8.87 -8.95
N ALA A 303 -13.43 -9.57 -7.90
CA ALA A 303 -12.60 -9.06 -6.82
C ALA A 303 -11.36 -9.95 -6.62
N ALA A 304 -10.21 -9.53 -7.16
CA ALA A 304 -8.94 -10.27 -6.99
C ALA A 304 -8.40 -10.18 -5.55
N SER A 305 -8.75 -9.13 -4.81
CA SER A 305 -8.47 -8.96 -3.39
C SER A 305 -9.74 -8.44 -2.71
N PRO A 306 -10.35 -9.17 -1.77
CA PRO A 306 -11.55 -8.72 -1.07
C PRO A 306 -11.29 -7.44 -0.27
N VAL A 307 -12.29 -6.55 -0.19
CA VAL A 307 -12.24 -5.38 0.70
C VAL A 307 -12.83 -5.64 2.09
N ASN A 308 -13.51 -6.78 2.27
CA ASN A 308 -14.15 -7.20 3.50
C ASN A 308 -14.19 -8.75 3.58
N GLY A 309 -14.74 -9.29 4.67
CA GLY A 309 -14.89 -10.74 4.87
C GLY A 309 -16.13 -11.37 4.23
N ASP A 310 -16.89 -10.64 3.42
CA ASP A 310 -18.18 -11.11 2.90
C ASP A 310 -18.02 -12.12 1.75
N TYR A 311 -16.87 -12.14 1.09
CA TYR A 311 -16.63 -12.98 -0.07
C TYR A 311 -15.15 -13.33 -0.21
N GLN A 312 -14.87 -14.36 -1.01
CA GLN A 312 -13.51 -14.79 -1.35
C GLN A 312 -13.20 -14.50 -2.81
N ALA A 313 -11.95 -14.13 -3.09
CA ALA A 313 -11.48 -13.95 -4.46
C ALA A 313 -11.62 -15.25 -5.28
N PRO A 314 -11.95 -15.17 -6.57
CA PRO A 314 -12.09 -13.95 -7.38
C PRO A 314 -13.49 -13.31 -7.33
N PHE A 315 -14.45 -13.87 -6.60
CA PHE A 315 -15.86 -13.42 -6.51
C PHE A 315 -16.43 -12.88 -7.84
N ALA A 316 -16.29 -13.69 -8.91
CA ALA A 316 -16.62 -13.27 -10.26
C ALA A 316 -18.14 -13.07 -10.42
N TYR A 317 -18.54 -11.96 -11.04
CA TYR A 317 -19.94 -11.68 -11.31
C TYR A 317 -20.47 -12.53 -12.48
N PRO A 318 -21.53 -13.33 -12.28
CA PRO A 318 -22.05 -14.23 -13.31
C PRO A 318 -22.89 -13.51 -14.38
N GLY A 319 -23.31 -12.26 -14.13
CA GLY A 319 -24.00 -11.43 -15.12
C GLY A 319 -23.06 -10.75 -16.11
N ARG A 320 -23.62 -9.90 -16.96
CA ARG A 320 -22.85 -9.13 -17.95
C ARG A 320 -22.82 -7.66 -17.57
N LEU A 321 -21.62 -7.11 -17.37
CA LEU A 321 -21.40 -5.67 -17.28
C LEU A 321 -21.19 -5.12 -18.70
N HIS A 322 -22.09 -4.26 -19.17
CA HIS A 322 -21.98 -3.65 -20.51
C HIS A 322 -21.10 -2.42 -20.49
N ARG A 323 -21.25 -1.58 -19.46
CA ARG A 323 -20.56 -0.31 -19.35
C ARG A 323 -20.45 0.12 -17.89
N VAL A 324 -19.26 0.59 -17.51
CA VAL A 324 -19.00 1.19 -16.19
C VAL A 324 -18.39 2.57 -16.40
N ALA A 325 -19.06 3.60 -15.93
CA ALA A 325 -18.60 4.98 -16.05
C ALA A 325 -18.39 5.61 -14.68
N PHE A 326 -17.31 6.36 -14.53
CA PHE A 326 -17.01 7.16 -13.34
C PHE A 326 -16.91 8.64 -13.76
N ASP A 327 -17.70 9.48 -13.11
CA ASP A 327 -17.68 10.94 -13.27
C ASP A 327 -17.22 11.57 -11.95
N LEU A 328 -16.05 12.21 -11.98
CA LEU A 328 -15.38 12.76 -10.80
C LEU A 328 -15.78 14.21 -10.53
N GLY A 329 -16.09 14.49 -9.27
CA GLY A 329 -16.30 15.82 -8.71
C GLY A 329 -15.02 16.65 -8.63
N ASP A 330 -15.15 17.85 -8.05
CA ASP A 330 -14.05 18.78 -7.91
C ASP A 330 -12.98 18.28 -6.92
N LYS A 331 -11.79 18.88 -7.00
CA LYS A 331 -10.68 18.52 -6.12
C LYS A 331 -10.86 19.17 -4.75
N ALA A 332 -10.40 18.48 -3.73
CA ALA A 332 -10.07 19.09 -2.45
C ALA A 332 -9.02 20.20 -2.60
N SER A 333 -9.06 21.20 -1.72
CA SER A 333 -8.03 22.24 -1.67
C SER A 333 -6.68 21.65 -1.23
N HIS A 334 -5.56 22.32 -1.55
CA HIS A 334 -4.22 21.88 -1.12
C HIS A 334 -4.06 21.82 0.41
N GLY A 335 -4.74 22.72 1.14
CA GLY A 335 -4.76 22.72 2.60
C GLY A 335 -5.41 21.44 3.15
N GLU A 336 -6.57 21.08 2.61
CA GLU A 336 -7.30 19.86 2.99
C GLU A 336 -6.48 18.60 2.69
N ILE A 337 -5.89 18.50 1.50
CA ILE A 337 -5.10 17.33 1.10
C ILE A 337 -3.94 17.09 2.08
N ARG A 338 -3.22 18.15 2.45
CA ARG A 338 -2.10 18.05 3.41
C ARG A 338 -2.57 17.61 4.79
N ALA A 339 -3.69 18.17 5.27
CA ALA A 339 -4.25 17.79 6.57
C ALA A 339 -4.68 16.33 6.59
N VAL A 340 -5.41 15.88 5.55
CA VAL A 340 -5.89 14.49 5.42
C VAL A 340 -4.75 13.49 5.38
N MET A 341 -3.71 13.75 4.56
CA MET A 341 -2.54 12.87 4.42
C MET A 341 -1.73 12.76 5.72
N ARG A 342 -1.54 13.87 6.45
CA ARG A 342 -0.86 13.83 7.76
C ARG A 342 -1.58 12.92 8.75
N THR A 343 -2.92 12.95 8.76
CA THR A 343 -3.72 12.07 9.62
C THR A 343 -3.71 10.61 9.15
N GLU A 344 -3.68 10.35 7.84
CA GLU A 344 -3.61 8.98 7.30
C GLU A 344 -2.28 8.31 7.61
N MET A 345 -1.17 9.01 7.38
CA MET A 345 0.17 8.49 7.70
C MET A 345 0.38 8.23 9.20
N ALA A 346 -0.38 8.89 10.07
CA ALA A 346 -0.35 8.63 11.51
C ALA A 346 -1.18 7.41 11.94
N ARG A 347 -2.02 6.86 11.05
CA ARG A 347 -2.90 5.72 11.31
C ARG A 347 -2.46 4.43 10.59
N GLN A 348 -1.60 4.54 9.58
CA GLN A 348 -0.89 3.42 8.96
C GLN A 348 0.25 2.96 9.86
#